data_AF-A0A941G2X5-F1
#
_entry.id   AF-A0A941G2X5-F1
#
_cell.length_a   1.000
_cell.length_b   1.000
_cell.length_c   1.000
_cell.angle_alpha   90.00
_cell.angle_beta   90.00
_cell.angle_gamma   90.00
#
_symmetry.space_group_name_H-M   'P 1'
#
loop_
_entity.id
_entity.type
_entity.pdbx_description
1 polymer ?
#
loop_
_entity_poly.entity_id
_entity_poly.type
_entity_poly.pdbx_seq_one_letter_code
_entity_poly.pdbx_strand_id
1 'polypeptide(L)'
;MSQPKTGGNVVDWSAVHRSTFESTAFSSAKWIQKGIDLFESAKLLESRIQELWSYWRNKSEGKHAEHVPDHFLGTYFMLMSFSVENFLKAALIQAGSSQYKSDFKLCVASGVKSGKCFPSELKTHDLFELAVKVNLHLEDGEEDLLRRLSRCAEWAGRYPSPLRYEEMSGAEQFSDGKEYSLRWFGGRDVEKLNQFIPSLPPRLGLHTRHWEGKIQ
;
A
#
# COMPACT_ATOMS: atom_id res chain seq x y z
N MET A 1 -53.59 32.84 16.64
CA MET A 1 -52.79 31.73 17.19
C MET A 1 -51.79 31.32 16.13
N SER A 2 -50.56 31.83 16.21
CA SER A 2 -49.50 31.53 15.24
C SER A 2 -48.81 30.23 15.62
N GLN A 3 -48.79 29.25 14.71
CA GLN A 3 -48.01 28.04 14.91
C GLN A 3 -46.51 28.35 14.90
N PRO A 4 -45.70 27.75 15.80
CA PRO A 4 -44.27 27.95 15.81
C PRO A 4 -43.65 27.28 14.59
N LYS A 5 -43.03 28.08 13.71
CA LYS A 5 -42.15 27.59 12.64
C LYS A 5 -40.89 27.01 13.28
N THR A 6 -40.89 25.74 13.62
CA THR A 6 -39.66 24.98 13.90
C THR A 6 -38.96 24.63 12.58
N GLY A 7 -38.51 25.65 11.87
CA GLY A 7 -37.62 25.52 10.72
C GLY A 7 -36.20 25.21 11.19
N GLY A 8 -36.00 24.06 11.84
CA GLY A 8 -34.68 23.53 12.08
C GLY A 8 -34.13 23.04 10.75
N ASN A 9 -33.08 23.69 10.23
CA ASN A 9 -32.30 23.16 9.11
C ASN A 9 -31.69 21.83 9.55
N VAL A 10 -32.36 20.72 9.25
CA VAL A 10 -31.83 19.37 9.47
C VAL A 10 -30.75 19.16 8.41
N VAL A 11 -29.50 19.08 8.85
CA VAL A 11 -28.37 18.79 7.98
C VAL A 11 -28.46 17.34 7.50
N ASP A 12 -28.39 17.13 6.19
CA ASP A 12 -28.27 15.78 5.61
C ASP A 12 -26.82 15.27 5.73
N TRP A 13 -26.54 14.57 6.83
CA TRP A 13 -25.23 13.95 7.07
C TRP A 13 -24.85 12.89 6.03
N SER A 14 -25.82 12.26 5.35
CA SER A 14 -25.52 11.27 4.31
C SER A 14 -24.89 11.93 3.09
N ALA A 15 -25.38 13.11 2.71
CA ALA A 15 -24.78 13.92 1.65
C ALA A 15 -23.35 14.37 2.03
N VAL A 16 -23.14 14.79 3.29
CA VAL A 16 -21.82 15.19 3.79
C VAL A 16 -20.83 14.02 3.74
N HIS A 17 -21.19 12.85 4.30
CA HIS A 17 -20.33 11.66 4.28
C HIS A 17 -19.99 11.22 2.86
N ARG A 18 -20.96 11.25 1.94
CA ARG A 18 -20.73 10.92 0.53
C ARG A 18 -19.73 11.87 -0.12
N SER A 19 -19.92 13.18 0.07
CA SER A 19 -19.02 14.19 -0.48
C SER A 19 -17.59 14.05 0.08
N THR A 20 -17.46 13.81 1.39
CA THR A 20 -16.16 13.57 2.04
C THR A 20 -15.50 12.29 1.55
N PHE A 21 -16.27 11.21 1.40
CA PHE A 21 -15.77 9.95 0.86
C PHE A 21 -15.22 10.16 -0.55
N GLU A 22 -16.00 10.75 -1.46
CA GLU A 22 -15.58 10.98 -2.84
C GLU A 22 -14.35 11.88 -2.95
N SER A 23 -14.29 12.94 -2.15
CA SER A 23 -13.15 13.88 -2.17
C SER A 23 -11.88 13.26 -1.63
N THR A 24 -11.99 12.29 -0.72
CA THR A 24 -10.83 11.58 -0.15
C THR A 24 -10.40 10.43 -1.06
N ALA A 25 -11.35 9.58 -1.44
CA ALA A 25 -11.09 8.34 -2.18
C ALA A 25 -10.55 8.58 -3.59
N PHE A 26 -10.96 9.66 -4.25
CA PHE A 26 -10.55 9.96 -5.63
C PHE A 26 -9.61 11.16 -5.73
N SER A 27 -8.91 11.50 -4.65
CA SER A 27 -7.86 12.52 -4.63
C SER A 27 -6.48 11.89 -4.58
N SER A 28 -5.74 11.93 -5.69
CA SER A 28 -4.36 11.40 -5.76
C SER A 28 -3.46 11.99 -4.67
N ALA A 29 -3.60 13.28 -4.37
CA ALA A 29 -2.85 13.95 -3.31
C ALA A 29 -3.06 13.33 -1.91
N LYS A 30 -4.28 12.87 -1.58
CA LYS A 30 -4.56 12.20 -0.30
C LYS A 30 -3.89 10.83 -0.21
N TRP A 31 -3.87 10.08 -1.30
CA TRP A 31 -3.18 8.80 -1.39
C TRP A 31 -1.65 8.98 -1.31
N ILE A 32 -1.10 9.96 -2.03
CA ILE A 32 0.33 10.33 -1.93
C ILE A 32 0.72 10.63 -0.49
N GLN A 33 -0.03 11.51 0.19
CA GLN A 33 0.26 11.87 1.58
C GLN A 33 0.21 10.64 2.49
N LYS A 34 -0.77 9.75 2.29
CA LYS A 34 -0.86 8.52 3.07
C LYS A 34 0.32 7.58 2.83
N GLY A 35 0.78 7.46 1.59
CA GLY A 35 1.98 6.69 1.23
C GLY A 35 3.23 7.21 1.93
N ILE A 36 3.40 8.54 1.97
CA ILE A 36 4.45 9.24 2.71
C ILE A 36 4.37 8.92 4.21
N ASP A 37 3.21 9.13 4.85
CA ASP A 37 3.05 8.91 6.28
C ASP A 37 3.37 7.46 6.68
N LEU A 38 2.99 6.49 5.84
CA LEU A 38 3.26 5.07 6.05
C LEU A 38 4.75 4.73 5.93
N PHE A 39 5.44 5.29 4.94
CA PHE A 39 6.88 5.11 4.80
C PHE A 39 7.61 5.67 6.02
N GLU A 40 7.35 6.92 6.39
CA GLU A 40 7.96 7.56 7.56
C GLU A 40 7.68 6.79 8.85
N SER A 41 6.46 6.26 9.00
CA SER A 41 6.11 5.41 10.15
C SER A 41 6.90 4.10 10.14
N ALA A 42 7.09 3.48 8.98
CA ALA A 42 7.90 2.27 8.84
C ALA A 42 9.38 2.52 9.16
N LYS A 43 9.92 3.69 8.78
CA LYS A 43 11.32 4.09 9.06
C LYS A 43 11.66 4.06 10.55
N LEU A 44 10.70 4.36 11.42
CA LEU A 44 10.89 4.29 12.88
C LEU A 44 11.22 2.88 13.39
N LEU A 45 10.90 1.83 12.62
CA LEU A 45 11.16 0.43 12.98
C LEU A 45 12.52 -0.07 12.46
N GLU A 46 13.17 0.65 11.53
CA GLU A 46 14.31 0.12 10.77
C GLU A 46 15.53 -0.23 11.62
N SER A 47 15.82 0.54 12.67
CA SER A 47 16.94 0.23 13.56
C SER A 47 16.81 -1.18 14.16
N ARG A 48 15.59 -1.56 14.56
CA ARG A 48 15.28 -2.90 15.07
C ARG A 48 15.37 -3.98 14.00
N ILE A 49 14.97 -3.67 12.77
CA ILE A 49 15.12 -4.58 11.64
C ILE A 49 16.61 -4.83 11.33
N GLN A 50 17.44 -3.80 11.39
CA GLN A 50 18.89 -3.93 11.16
C GLN A 50 19.60 -4.69 12.27
N GLU A 51 19.18 -4.52 13.53
CA GLU A 51 19.63 -5.35 14.66
C GLU A 51 19.31 -6.83 14.42
N LEU A 52 18.07 -7.13 13.99
CA LEU A 52 17.64 -8.49 13.68
C LEU A 52 18.48 -9.13 12.57
N TRP A 53 18.76 -8.39 11.49
CA TRP A 53 19.60 -8.90 10.41
C TRP A 53 21.05 -9.10 10.81
N SER A 54 21.58 -8.23 11.67
CA SER A 54 22.92 -8.38 12.22
C SER A 54 23.01 -9.62 13.12
N TYR A 55 21.99 -9.88 13.92
CA TYR A 55 21.85 -11.12 14.69
C TYR A 55 21.88 -12.36 13.80
N TRP A 56 21.07 -12.42 12.74
CA TRP A 56 21.04 -13.57 11.83
C TRP A 56 22.36 -13.77 11.08
N ARG A 57 23.02 -12.70 10.63
CA ARG A 57 24.35 -12.77 10.00
C ARG A 57 25.40 -13.34 10.96
N ASN A 58 25.47 -12.81 12.18
CA ASN A 58 26.40 -13.29 13.20
C ASN A 58 26.18 -14.78 13.50
N LYS A 59 24.91 -15.21 13.63
CA LYS A 59 24.57 -16.62 13.79
C LYS A 59 25.01 -17.47 12.61
N SER A 60 24.81 -17.03 11.36
CA SER A 60 25.26 -17.79 10.19
C SER A 60 26.78 -17.91 10.10
N GLU A 61 27.52 -16.97 10.68
CA GLU A 61 28.99 -16.97 10.77
C GLU A 61 29.53 -17.73 12.00
N GLY A 62 28.66 -18.35 12.81
CA GLY A 62 29.05 -19.07 14.03
C GLY A 62 29.49 -18.17 15.20
N LYS A 63 29.25 -16.85 15.12
CA LYS A 63 29.55 -15.90 16.19
C LYS A 63 28.48 -15.97 17.28
N HIS A 64 28.89 -15.68 18.52
CA HIS A 64 27.93 -15.49 19.60
C HIS A 64 27.09 -14.23 19.33
N ALA A 65 25.77 -14.35 19.47
CA ALA A 65 24.84 -13.25 19.27
C ALA A 65 23.64 -13.41 20.21
N GLU A 66 23.27 -12.33 20.88
CA GLU A 66 22.09 -12.28 21.73
C GLU A 66 20.82 -12.34 20.88
N HIS A 67 19.80 -13.03 21.38
CA HIS A 67 18.54 -13.20 20.66
C HIS A 67 17.83 -11.86 20.49
N VAL A 68 17.57 -11.48 19.23
CA VAL A 68 16.80 -10.30 18.87
C VAL A 68 15.37 -10.72 18.48
N PRO A 69 14.31 -10.20 19.13
CA PRO A 69 12.93 -10.47 18.74
C PRO A 69 12.60 -9.97 17.33
N ASP A 70 11.76 -10.71 16.60
CA ASP A 70 11.41 -10.45 15.19
C ASP A 70 10.01 -9.83 14.99
N HIS A 71 9.30 -9.48 16.06
CA HIS A 71 7.91 -8.96 16.01
C HIS A 71 7.74 -7.64 15.24
N PHE A 72 8.84 -6.93 14.95
CA PHE A 72 8.81 -5.72 14.11
C PHE A 72 8.76 -6.04 12.61
N LEU A 73 9.23 -7.21 12.19
CA LEU A 73 9.49 -7.55 10.79
C LEU A 73 8.22 -7.51 9.94
N GLY A 74 7.18 -8.21 10.38
CA GLY A 74 5.90 -8.26 9.68
C GLY A 74 5.25 -6.88 9.58
N THR A 75 5.27 -6.10 10.67
CA THR A 75 4.70 -4.75 10.71
C THR A 75 5.45 -3.80 9.78
N TYR A 76 6.79 -3.86 9.77
CA TYR A 76 7.62 -3.04 8.90
C TYR A 76 7.28 -3.25 7.42
N PHE A 77 7.31 -4.50 6.95
CA PHE A 77 7.03 -4.80 5.54
C PHE A 77 5.57 -4.54 5.16
N MET A 78 4.62 -4.68 6.08
CA MET A 78 3.23 -4.29 5.87
C MET A 78 3.07 -2.78 5.68
N LEU A 79 3.76 -1.96 6.48
CA LEU A 79 3.70 -0.51 6.30
C LEU A 79 4.36 -0.08 4.97
N MET A 80 5.49 -0.71 4.63
CA MET A 80 6.15 -0.51 3.34
C MET A 80 5.26 -0.93 2.16
N SER A 81 4.55 -2.07 2.26
CA SER A 81 3.63 -2.52 1.22
C SER A 81 2.46 -1.56 1.04
N PHE A 82 1.87 -1.05 2.13
CA PHE A 82 0.82 -0.04 2.03
C PHE A 82 1.33 1.29 1.50
N SER A 83 2.58 1.67 1.77
CA SER A 83 3.19 2.86 1.17
C SER A 83 3.25 2.74 -0.36
N VAL A 84 3.80 1.64 -0.87
CA VAL A 84 3.86 1.33 -2.31
C VAL A 84 2.45 1.29 -2.91
N GLU A 85 1.51 0.60 -2.27
CA GLU A 85 0.11 0.51 -2.72
C GLU A 85 -0.50 1.91 -2.90
N ASN A 86 -0.25 2.82 -1.94
CA ASN A 86 -0.79 4.17 -1.98
C ASN A 86 -0.20 4.98 -3.15
N PHE A 87 1.09 4.86 -3.45
CA PHE A 87 1.67 5.53 -4.61
C PHE A 87 1.12 4.98 -5.94
N LEU A 88 1.01 3.65 -6.07
CA LEU A 88 0.46 3.03 -7.28
C LEU A 88 -1.01 3.42 -7.49
N LYS A 89 -1.84 3.38 -6.44
CA LYS A 89 -3.24 3.81 -6.51
C LYS A 89 -3.37 5.32 -6.76
N ALA A 90 -2.47 6.13 -6.22
CA ALA A 90 -2.42 7.56 -6.53
C ALA A 90 -2.18 7.81 -8.03
N ALA A 91 -1.31 7.03 -8.67
CA ALA A 91 -1.06 7.13 -10.11
C ALA A 91 -2.30 6.73 -10.94
N LEU A 92 -2.99 5.65 -10.58
CA LEU A 92 -4.27 5.29 -11.20
C LEU A 92 -5.31 6.41 -11.07
N ILE A 93 -5.44 6.97 -9.87
CA ILE A 93 -6.39 8.06 -9.61
C ILE A 93 -5.98 9.32 -10.36
N GLN A 94 -4.69 9.65 -10.45
CA GLN A 94 -4.22 10.81 -11.21
C GLN A 94 -4.58 10.68 -12.70
N ALA A 95 -4.47 9.49 -13.27
CA ALA A 95 -4.83 9.23 -14.66
C ALA A 95 -6.35 9.26 -14.92
N GLY A 96 -7.18 8.90 -13.92
CA GLY A 96 -8.63 8.63 -14.12
C GLY A 96 -9.61 9.29 -13.15
N SER A 97 -9.20 10.24 -12.30
CA SER A 97 -9.99 10.74 -11.15
C SER A 97 -11.42 11.16 -11.51
N SER A 98 -11.59 11.96 -12.58
CA SER A 98 -12.90 12.41 -13.03
C SER A 98 -13.82 11.26 -13.44
N GLN A 99 -13.26 10.27 -14.13
CA GLN A 99 -14.01 9.09 -14.57
C GLN A 99 -14.44 8.24 -13.38
N TYR A 100 -13.51 7.90 -12.48
CA TYR A 100 -13.83 7.14 -11.26
C TYR A 100 -14.92 7.80 -10.42
N LYS A 101 -14.83 9.13 -10.25
CA LYS A 101 -15.83 9.88 -9.49
C LYS A 101 -17.19 9.88 -10.17
N SER A 102 -17.22 10.00 -11.50
CA SER A 102 -18.45 9.95 -12.29
C SER A 102 -19.13 8.57 -12.19
N ASP A 103 -18.37 7.50 -12.45
CA ASP A 103 -18.89 6.13 -12.43
C ASP A 103 -19.37 5.72 -11.06
N PHE A 104 -18.62 6.09 -10.02
CA PHE A 104 -19.02 5.86 -8.63
C PHE A 104 -20.36 6.54 -8.32
N LYS A 105 -20.53 7.81 -8.71
CA LYS A 105 -21.77 8.56 -8.49
C LYS A 105 -22.95 7.93 -9.22
N LEU A 106 -22.79 7.57 -10.49
CA LEU A 106 -23.83 6.94 -11.29
C LEU A 106 -24.27 5.60 -10.66
N CYS A 107 -23.30 4.77 -10.26
CA CYS A 107 -23.57 3.49 -9.61
C CYS A 107 -24.28 3.64 -8.25
N VAL A 108 -23.87 4.59 -7.41
CA VAL A 108 -24.55 4.84 -6.13
C VAL A 108 -25.95 5.40 -6.35
N ALA A 109 -26.15 6.27 -7.35
CA ALA A 109 -27.46 6.81 -7.71
C ALA A 109 -28.44 5.74 -8.20
N SER A 110 -27.95 4.64 -8.78
CA SER A 110 -28.77 3.48 -9.15
C SER A 110 -29.11 2.55 -7.98
N GLY A 111 -28.85 2.96 -6.73
CA GLY A 111 -29.19 2.20 -5.52
C GLY A 111 -28.20 1.08 -5.16
N VAL A 112 -27.06 0.99 -5.85
CA VAL A 112 -26.04 -0.02 -5.53
C VAL A 112 -25.22 0.44 -4.32
N LYS A 113 -24.88 -0.51 -3.42
CA LYS A 113 -24.04 -0.23 -2.25
C LYS A 113 -22.65 0.27 -2.69
N SER A 114 -22.16 1.33 -2.05
CA SER A 114 -20.88 2.00 -2.38
C SER A 114 -19.68 1.06 -2.50
N GLY A 115 -19.57 0.04 -1.63
CA GLY A 115 -18.49 -0.94 -1.71
C GLY A 115 -18.46 -1.74 -3.01
N LYS A 116 -19.61 -1.95 -3.67
CA LYS A 116 -19.68 -2.58 -4.99
C LYS A 116 -19.36 -1.59 -6.11
N CYS A 117 -19.70 -0.31 -5.94
CA CYS A 117 -19.42 0.77 -6.90
C CYS A 117 -17.96 1.22 -6.92
N PHE A 118 -17.16 0.88 -5.90
CA PHE A 118 -15.76 1.27 -5.87
C PHE A 118 -14.97 0.57 -6.99
N PRO A 119 -14.06 1.26 -7.71
CA PRO A 119 -13.32 0.67 -8.84
C PRO A 119 -12.57 -0.59 -8.44
N SER A 120 -12.66 -1.66 -9.23
CA SER A 120 -12.10 -2.97 -8.88
C SER A 120 -10.58 -2.94 -8.84
N GLU A 121 -9.95 -2.18 -9.73
CA GLU A 121 -8.52 -1.93 -9.76
C GLU A 121 -8.00 -1.18 -8.53
N LEU A 122 -8.84 -0.43 -7.81
CA LEU A 122 -8.46 0.21 -6.56
C LEU A 122 -8.72 -0.69 -5.33
N LYS A 123 -9.37 -1.85 -5.50
CA LYS A 123 -9.65 -2.82 -4.43
C LYS A 123 -8.55 -3.85 -4.24
N THR A 124 -7.76 -4.14 -5.27
CA THR A 124 -6.68 -5.13 -5.17
C THR A 124 -5.58 -4.64 -4.20
N HIS A 125 -4.93 -5.60 -3.57
CA HIS A 125 -3.72 -5.41 -2.75
C HIS A 125 -2.48 -5.98 -3.42
N ASP A 126 -2.64 -6.55 -4.64
CA ASP A 126 -1.54 -7.03 -5.46
C ASP A 126 -0.79 -5.84 -6.07
N LEU A 127 0.40 -5.59 -5.54
CA LEU A 127 1.24 -4.47 -5.94
C LEU A 127 1.86 -4.67 -7.32
N PHE A 128 2.09 -5.93 -7.74
CA PHE A 128 2.57 -6.22 -9.09
C PHE A 128 1.46 -5.96 -10.11
N GLU A 129 0.23 -6.41 -9.85
CA GLU A 129 -0.95 -6.10 -10.68
C GLU A 129 -1.16 -4.58 -10.80
N LEU A 130 -1.03 -3.85 -9.69
CA LEU A 130 -1.11 -2.38 -9.69
C LEU A 130 0.01 -1.74 -10.51
N ALA A 131 1.25 -2.21 -10.39
CA ALA A 131 2.40 -1.73 -11.15
C ALA A 131 2.19 -1.91 -12.66
N VAL A 132 1.68 -3.07 -13.08
CA VAL A 132 1.31 -3.33 -14.48
C VAL A 132 0.22 -2.35 -14.95
N LYS A 133 -0.83 -2.14 -14.15
CA LYS A 133 -1.93 -1.23 -14.51
C LYS A 133 -1.51 0.23 -14.70
N VAL A 134 -0.51 0.69 -13.96
CA VAL A 134 0.04 2.06 -14.11
C VAL A 134 1.17 2.12 -15.14
N ASN A 135 1.47 1.02 -15.83
CA ASN A 135 2.60 0.89 -16.75
C ASN A 135 3.95 1.28 -16.11
N LEU A 136 4.16 0.91 -14.84
CA LEU A 136 5.44 1.11 -14.17
C LEU A 136 6.47 0.19 -14.82
N HIS A 137 7.53 0.78 -15.38
CA HIS A 137 8.67 0.01 -15.86
C HIS A 137 9.44 -0.55 -14.65
N LEU A 138 9.48 -1.87 -14.52
CA LEU A 138 10.15 -2.56 -13.41
C LEU A 138 11.61 -2.87 -13.76
N GLU A 139 12.50 -2.56 -12.83
CA GLU A 139 13.93 -2.91 -12.86
C GLU A 139 14.17 -4.31 -12.29
N ASP A 140 15.39 -4.83 -12.46
CA ASP A 140 15.77 -6.18 -12.05
C ASP A 140 15.48 -6.45 -10.57
N GLY A 141 14.58 -7.41 -10.33
CA GLY A 141 14.18 -7.84 -8.98
C GLY A 141 13.11 -6.98 -8.32
N GLU A 142 12.58 -5.94 -8.97
CA GLU A 142 11.44 -5.19 -8.45
C GLU A 142 10.14 -5.99 -8.54
N GLU A 143 9.96 -6.84 -9.55
CA GLU A 143 8.83 -7.78 -9.59
C GLU A 143 8.82 -8.69 -8.36
N ASP A 144 9.96 -9.29 -8.02
CA ASP A 144 10.11 -10.11 -6.81
C ASP A 144 9.74 -9.33 -5.55
N LEU A 145 10.25 -8.10 -5.43
CA LEU A 145 9.98 -7.23 -4.29
C LEU A 145 8.48 -6.92 -4.15
N LEU A 146 7.82 -6.54 -5.27
CA LEU A 146 6.40 -6.21 -5.28
C LEU A 146 5.52 -7.42 -4.93
N ARG A 147 5.83 -8.61 -5.46
CA ARG A 147 5.10 -9.84 -5.15
C ARG A 147 5.24 -10.22 -3.67
N ARG A 148 6.45 -10.14 -3.10
CA ARG A 148 6.66 -10.39 -1.66
C ARG A 148 5.92 -9.37 -0.78
N LEU A 149 5.97 -8.09 -1.15
CA LEU A 149 5.21 -7.04 -0.44
C LEU A 149 3.69 -7.21 -0.57
N SER A 150 3.18 -7.72 -1.69
CA SER A 150 1.75 -7.99 -1.88
C SER A 150 1.24 -8.97 -0.82
N ARG A 151 2.01 -10.02 -0.52
CA ARG A 151 1.69 -10.94 0.59
C ARG A 151 1.63 -10.25 1.94
N CYS A 152 2.51 -9.28 2.19
CA CYS A 152 2.49 -8.46 3.42
C CYS A 152 1.24 -7.58 3.51
N ALA A 153 0.83 -6.96 2.39
CA ALA A 153 -0.40 -6.17 2.32
C ALA A 153 -1.64 -7.02 2.56
N GLU A 154 -1.64 -8.26 2.04
CA GLU A 154 -2.77 -9.17 2.14
C GLU A 154 -2.90 -9.85 3.50
N TRP A 155 -1.83 -10.43 4.05
CA TRP A 155 -1.96 -11.18 5.31
C TRP A 155 -0.68 -11.29 6.13
N ALA A 156 0.50 -11.42 5.51
CA ALA A 156 1.72 -11.86 6.18
C ALA A 156 2.22 -10.91 7.28
N GLY A 157 1.84 -9.64 7.24
CA GLY A 157 2.13 -8.69 8.31
C GLY A 157 1.13 -8.66 9.48
N ARG A 158 0.00 -9.37 9.36
CA ARG A 158 -1.15 -9.27 10.27
C ARG A 158 -1.56 -10.60 10.89
N TYR A 159 -1.45 -11.67 10.11
CA TYR A 159 -1.97 -12.99 10.46
C TYR A 159 -0.86 -14.03 10.36
N PRO A 160 -0.89 -15.09 11.19
CA PRO A 160 0.11 -16.15 11.14
C PRO A 160 -0.02 -17.04 9.89
N SER A 161 -1.15 -16.97 9.18
CA SER A 161 -1.45 -17.82 8.03
C SER A 161 -2.36 -17.08 7.04
N PRO A 162 -2.25 -17.37 5.73
CA PRO A 162 -3.25 -16.98 4.74
C PRO A 162 -4.60 -17.63 5.01
N LEU A 163 -5.63 -17.14 4.29
CA LEU A 163 -6.96 -17.72 4.31
C LEU A 163 -7.06 -19.03 3.51
N ARG A 164 -6.19 -19.20 2.50
CA ARG A 164 -6.15 -20.41 1.64
C ARG A 164 -4.82 -21.14 1.84
N TYR A 165 -4.85 -22.45 2.02
CA TYR A 165 -3.62 -23.21 2.32
C TYR A 165 -2.66 -23.25 1.13
N GLU A 166 -3.14 -23.11 -0.10
CA GLU A 166 -2.32 -23.06 -1.31
C GLU A 166 -1.35 -21.86 -1.29
N GLU A 167 -1.76 -20.76 -0.65
CA GLU A 167 -0.96 -19.53 -0.48
C GLU A 167 0.20 -19.74 0.52
N MET A 168 0.22 -20.86 1.26
CA MET A 168 1.36 -21.24 2.12
C MET A 168 2.57 -21.69 1.33
N SER A 169 2.39 -22.22 0.11
CA SER A 169 3.51 -22.60 -0.77
C SER A 169 4.48 -21.42 -0.93
N GLY A 170 3.92 -20.22 -1.10
CA GLY A 170 4.69 -19.01 -1.34
C GLY A 170 5.56 -19.13 -2.57
N ALA A 171 5.19 -19.96 -3.53
CA ALA A 171 5.85 -20.09 -4.82
C ALA A 171 4.91 -19.53 -5.88
N GLU A 172 5.43 -18.66 -6.75
CA GLU A 172 4.65 -18.05 -7.83
C GLU A 172 5.45 -18.07 -9.12
N GLN A 173 4.74 -18.20 -10.23
CA GLN A 173 5.31 -18.03 -11.56
C GLN A 173 5.45 -16.54 -11.87
N PHE A 174 6.66 -16.14 -12.25
CA PHE A 174 7.00 -14.76 -12.60
C PHE A 174 6.80 -14.51 -14.09
N SER A 175 6.92 -13.24 -14.50
CA SER A 175 6.79 -12.83 -15.91
C SER A 175 7.77 -13.54 -16.86
N ASP A 176 8.90 -14.03 -16.35
CA ASP A 176 9.89 -14.81 -17.10
C ASP A 176 9.51 -16.30 -17.28
N GLY A 177 8.37 -16.72 -16.74
CA GLY A 177 7.84 -18.08 -16.77
C GLY A 177 8.44 -19.03 -15.72
N LYS A 178 9.40 -18.57 -14.90
CA LYS A 178 10.02 -19.37 -13.84
C LYS A 178 9.28 -19.22 -12.52
N GLU A 179 9.42 -20.23 -11.67
CA GLU A 179 8.85 -20.23 -10.33
C GLU A 179 9.88 -19.74 -9.31
N TYR A 180 9.48 -18.80 -8.45
CA TYR A 180 10.31 -18.25 -7.39
C TYR A 180 9.61 -18.33 -6.04
N SER A 181 10.40 -18.46 -4.97
CA SER A 181 9.88 -18.43 -3.60
C SER A 181 9.79 -17.01 -3.05
N LEU A 182 8.59 -16.64 -2.63
CA LEU A 182 8.21 -15.37 -2.02
C LEU A 182 8.19 -15.43 -0.48
N ARG A 183 8.76 -16.48 0.13
CA ARG A 183 8.62 -16.73 1.58
C ARG A 183 9.45 -15.82 2.46
N TRP A 184 10.54 -15.27 1.93
CA TRP A 184 11.57 -14.66 2.76
C TRP A 184 11.91 -13.26 2.29
N PHE A 185 12.07 -12.37 3.27
CA PHE A 185 12.82 -11.14 3.11
C PHE A 185 14.25 -11.36 3.60
N GLY A 186 15.22 -10.86 2.84
CA GLY A 186 16.62 -10.82 3.19
C GLY A 186 17.04 -9.45 3.67
N GLY A 187 18.23 -9.37 4.30
CA GLY A 187 18.74 -8.12 4.86
C GLY A 187 18.87 -6.97 3.85
N ARG A 188 19.13 -7.28 2.57
CA ARG A 188 19.24 -6.29 1.49
C ARG A 188 17.89 -5.70 1.06
N ASP A 189 16.76 -6.27 1.47
CA ASP A 189 15.45 -5.74 1.07
C ASP A 189 15.15 -4.39 1.72
N VAL A 190 15.69 -4.12 2.91
CA VAL A 190 15.57 -2.79 3.54
C VAL A 190 16.23 -1.72 2.68
N GLU A 191 17.43 -2.00 2.15
CA GLU A 191 18.15 -1.10 1.26
C GLU A 191 17.39 -0.92 -0.05
N LYS A 192 16.92 -2.02 -0.66
CA LYS A 192 16.10 -1.99 -1.87
C LYS A 192 14.85 -1.14 -1.69
N LEU A 193 14.12 -1.30 -0.58
CA LEU A 193 12.90 -0.53 -0.30
C LEU A 193 13.19 0.96 -0.12
N ASN A 194 14.29 1.29 0.55
CA ASN A 194 14.74 2.67 0.75
C ASN A 194 15.19 3.35 -0.54
N GLN A 195 15.54 2.60 -1.58
CA GLN A 195 15.79 3.12 -2.93
C GLN A 195 14.50 3.16 -3.74
N PHE A 196 13.75 2.07 -3.73
CA PHE A 196 12.57 1.85 -4.53
C PHE A 196 11.45 2.86 -4.22
N ILE A 197 11.03 2.98 -2.95
CA ILE A 197 9.86 3.78 -2.57
C ILE A 197 10.09 5.27 -2.89
N PRO A 198 11.23 5.90 -2.52
CA PRO A 198 11.54 7.26 -2.95
C PRO A 198 11.62 7.46 -4.47
N SER A 199 11.95 6.42 -5.24
CA SER A 199 12.00 6.50 -6.71
C SER A 199 10.61 6.48 -7.37
N LEU A 200 9.57 5.99 -6.66
CA LEU A 200 8.24 5.80 -7.25
C LEU A 200 7.58 7.11 -7.71
N PRO A 201 7.52 8.20 -6.92
CA PRO A 201 6.85 9.41 -7.35
C PRO A 201 7.31 9.95 -8.71
N PRO A 202 8.62 10.17 -8.99
CA PRO A 202 9.04 10.63 -10.30
C PRO A 202 8.78 9.60 -11.41
N ARG A 203 8.96 8.29 -11.15
CA ARG A 203 8.69 7.21 -12.12
C ARG A 203 7.20 7.12 -12.50
N LEU A 204 6.32 7.51 -11.58
CA LEU A 204 4.86 7.53 -11.75
C LEU A 204 4.32 8.90 -12.17
N GLY A 205 5.17 9.91 -12.35
CA GLY A 205 4.74 11.28 -12.65
C GLY A 205 3.89 11.93 -11.55
N LEU A 206 4.10 11.54 -10.29
CA LEU A 206 3.38 12.10 -9.13
C LEU A 206 4.09 13.35 -8.62
N HIS A 207 3.32 14.39 -8.31
CA HIS A 207 3.88 15.63 -7.74
C HIS A 207 3.97 15.55 -6.21
N THR A 208 5.19 15.44 -5.68
CA THR A 208 5.45 15.32 -4.24
C THR A 208 6.19 16.53 -3.67
N ARG A 209 5.56 17.71 -3.75
CA ARG A 209 6.16 19.00 -3.31
C ARG A 209 6.72 19.02 -1.87
N HIS A 210 6.31 18.08 -1.02
CA HIS A 210 6.74 17.99 0.39
C HIS A 210 7.68 16.82 0.71
N TRP A 211 7.96 15.96 -0.26
CA TRP A 211 8.75 14.74 -0.06
C TRP A 211 10.22 14.94 -0.38
N GLU A 212 10.51 15.71 -1.42
CA GLU A 212 11.87 15.92 -1.97
C GLU A 212 12.87 16.53 -0.96
N GLY A 213 12.38 17.22 0.09
CA GLY A 213 13.22 17.80 1.13
C GLY A 213 13.53 16.91 2.33
N LYS A 214 13.00 15.67 2.40
CA LYS A 214 13.11 14.81 3.60
C LYS A 214 13.95 13.54 3.42
N ILE A 215 14.38 13.23 2.20
CA ILE A 215 15.09 11.97 1.87
C ILE A 215 16.61 12.20 1.77
N GLN A 216 17.16 13.15 2.53
CA GLN A 216 18.60 13.35 2.67
C GLN A 216 19.11 12.73 3.97
#